data_AF-A0A414NUS5-F1
#
_entry.id   AF-A0A414NUS5-F1
#
_cell.length_a   1.000
_cell.length_b   1.000
_cell.length_c   1.000
_cell.angle_alpha   90.00
_cell.angle_beta   90.00
_cell.angle_gamma   90.00
#
_symmetry.space_group_name_H-M   'P 1'
#
loop_
_entity.id
_entity.type
_entity.pdbx_description
1 polymer ?
#
loop_
_entity_poly.entity_id
_entity_poly.type
_entity_poly.pdbx_seq_one_letter_code
_entity_poly.pdbx_strand_id
1 'polypeptide(L)'
;MSVKNLDRHNRWRNKTVAFRVSPDEDREIETAVRLSGLTKQDYITRRLLCRDVVVQGNPRVYKALRNELAAVLEELERIEAGNGVDGELLDTIRLIAAIMDGMRED
;
A
#
# COMPACT_ATOMS: atom_id res chain seq x y z
N MET A 1 24.16 -2.14 -8.38
CA MET A 1 24.21 -3.44 -7.65
C MET A 1 23.32 -3.34 -6.44
N SER A 2 22.34 -4.24 -6.28
CA SER A 2 21.44 -4.25 -5.12
C SER A 2 22.23 -4.54 -3.86
N VAL A 3 22.15 -3.64 -2.87
CA VAL A 3 22.87 -3.76 -1.61
C VAL A 3 22.28 -4.94 -0.85
N LYS A 4 23.14 -5.90 -0.48
CA LYS A 4 22.73 -7.07 0.32
C LYS A 4 22.13 -6.58 1.63
N ASN A 5 20.81 -6.69 1.76
CA ASN A 5 20.07 -6.19 2.91
C ASN A 5 19.99 -7.31 3.96
N LEU A 6 20.64 -7.10 5.10
CA LEU A 6 20.60 -8.00 6.24
C LEU A 6 19.30 -7.78 7.00
N ASP A 7 18.49 -8.82 7.14
CA ASP A 7 17.27 -8.68 7.96
C ASP A 7 17.58 -8.73 9.46
N ARG A 8 16.58 -8.39 10.29
CA ARG A 8 16.69 -8.39 11.76
C ARG A 8 17.01 -9.77 12.38
N HIS A 9 17.02 -10.84 11.58
CA HIS A 9 17.35 -12.21 12.00
C HIS A 9 18.66 -12.70 11.39
N ASN A 10 19.53 -11.78 10.95
CA ASN A 10 20.85 -12.10 10.41
C ASN A 10 20.81 -12.98 9.14
N ARG A 11 19.70 -12.95 8.38
CA ARG A 11 19.56 -13.69 7.12
C ARG A 11 19.96 -12.80 5.96
N TRP A 12 20.85 -13.32 5.12
CA TRP A 12 21.31 -12.64 3.90
C TRP A 12 20.31 -12.86 2.77
N ARG A 13 19.71 -11.77 2.27
CA ARG A 13 18.81 -11.82 1.11
C ARG A 13 19.62 -11.81 -0.19
N ASN A 14 20.14 -12.98 -0.57
CA ASN A 14 21.01 -13.18 -1.73
C ASN A 14 20.34 -13.91 -2.91
N LYS A 15 19.03 -14.18 -2.83
CA LYS A 15 18.23 -14.81 -3.88
C LYS A 15 17.22 -13.81 -4.45
N THR A 16 17.07 -13.82 -5.77
CA THR A 16 16.09 -13.00 -6.49
C THR A 16 14.88 -13.85 -6.85
N VAL A 17 13.68 -13.33 -6.56
CA VAL A 17 12.40 -13.87 -7.04
C VAL A 17 11.78 -12.80 -7.94
N ALA A 18 11.36 -13.18 -9.15
CA ALA A 18 10.78 -12.27 -10.13
C ALA A 18 9.55 -12.91 -10.77
N PHE A 19 8.54 -12.09 -11.07
CA PHE A 19 7.32 -12.44 -11.77
C PHE A 19 6.97 -11.32 -12.74
N ARG A 20 6.17 -11.64 -13.77
CA ARG A 20 5.67 -10.65 -14.73
C ARG A 20 4.37 -10.07 -14.20
N VAL A 21 4.19 -8.78 -14.42
CA VAL A 21 2.98 -8.03 -14.09
C VAL A 21 2.58 -7.15 -15.28
N SER A 22 1.30 -6.84 -15.39
CA SER A 22 0.78 -5.81 -16.28
C SER A 22 1.15 -4.40 -15.77
N PRO A 23 1.01 -3.35 -16.59
CA PRO A 23 1.21 -1.98 -16.13
C PRO A 23 0.23 -1.52 -15.03
N ASP A 24 -0.98 -2.08 -15.00
CA ASP A 24 -1.97 -1.80 -13.95
C ASP A 24 -1.55 -2.45 -12.63
N GLU A 25 -1.16 -3.73 -12.68
CA GLU A 25 -0.67 -4.48 -11.51
C GLU A 25 0.60 -3.85 -10.92
N ASP A 26 1.52 -3.34 -11.75
CA ASP A 26 2.71 -2.62 -11.28
C ASP A 26 2.33 -1.33 -10.53
N ARG A 27 1.35 -0.58 -11.03
CA ARG A 27 0.83 0.64 -10.36
C ARG A 27 0.20 0.32 -9.00
N GLU A 28 -0.58 -0.75 -8.91
CA GLU A 28 -1.18 -1.21 -7.66
C GLU A 28 -0.10 -1.60 -6.63
N ILE A 29 0.89 -2.38 -7.06
CA ILE A 29 2.00 -2.80 -6.19
C ILE A 29 2.77 -1.60 -5.69
N GLU A 30 3.12 -0.65 -6.57
CA GLU A 30 3.86 0.56 -6.18
C GLU A 30 3.07 1.45 -5.23
N THR A 31 1.76 1.56 -5.45
CA THR A 31 0.87 2.30 -4.55
C THR A 31 0.86 1.67 -3.15
N ALA A 32 0.70 0.35 -3.07
CA ALA A 32 0.69 -0.35 -1.80
C ALA A 32 2.05 -0.27 -1.07
N VAL A 33 3.16 -0.37 -1.80
CA VAL A 33 4.53 -0.17 -1.26
C VAL A 33 4.66 1.23 -0.67
N ARG A 34 4.28 2.27 -1.42
CA ARG A 34 4.31 3.68 -0.99
C ARG A 34 3.49 3.89 0.28
N LEU A 35 2.27 3.36 0.33
CA LEU A 35 1.36 3.51 1.47
C LEU A 35 1.85 2.77 2.72
N SER A 36 2.50 1.61 2.55
CA SER A 36 3.06 0.84 3.67
C SER A 36 4.28 1.47 4.33
N GLY A 37 4.97 2.39 3.64
CA GLY A 37 6.24 2.96 4.09
C GLY A 37 7.43 1.97 4.08
N LEU A 38 7.23 0.75 3.57
CA LEU A 38 8.26 -0.28 3.45
C LEU A 38 9.03 -0.13 2.13
N THR A 39 10.21 -0.75 2.07
CA THR A 39 10.85 -0.99 0.77
C THR A 39 10.01 -1.98 -0.03
N LYS A 40 10.04 -1.91 -1.38
CA LYS A 40 9.35 -2.88 -2.24
C LYS A 40 9.71 -4.32 -1.88
N GLN A 41 10.99 -4.57 -1.58
CA GLN A 41 11.46 -5.88 -1.16
C GLN A 41 10.82 -6.34 0.16
N ASP A 42 10.77 -5.47 1.18
CA ASP A 42 10.17 -5.80 2.48
C ASP A 42 8.67 -6.01 2.38
N TYR A 43 7.98 -5.17 1.61
CA TYR A 43 6.55 -5.29 1.35
C TYR A 43 6.21 -6.63 0.70
N ILE A 44 6.86 -6.95 -0.43
CA ILE A 44 6.63 -8.21 -1.16
C ILE A 44 7.00 -9.41 -0.29
N THR A 45 8.11 -9.34 0.45
CA THR A 45 8.53 -10.44 1.34
C THR A 45 7.51 -10.68 2.45
N ARG A 46 6.92 -9.64 3.05
CA ARG A 46 5.88 -9.78 4.09
C ARG A 46 4.61 -10.38 3.51
N ARG A 47 4.14 -9.88 2.35
CA ARG A 47 2.93 -10.39 1.66
C ARG A 47 3.08 -11.85 1.26
N LEU A 48 4.22 -12.26 0.67
CA LEU A 48 4.47 -13.65 0.25
C LEU A 48 4.61 -14.63 1.42
N LEU A 49 5.01 -14.15 2.61
CA LEU A 49 5.12 -14.98 3.81
C LEU A 49 3.87 -14.91 4.70
N CYS A 50 2.77 -14.33 4.22
CA CYS A 50 1.53 -14.11 4.96
C CYS A 50 1.75 -13.42 6.32
N ARG A 51 2.71 -12.50 6.38
CA ARG A 51 2.96 -11.69 7.58
C ARG A 51 2.15 -10.40 7.46
N ASP A 52 1.50 -9.99 8.55
CA ASP A 52 0.72 -8.76 8.58
C ASP A 52 1.56 -7.56 8.14
N VAL A 53 1.02 -6.80 7.20
CA VAL A 53 1.59 -5.51 6.78
C VAL A 53 0.98 -4.45 7.69
N VAL A 54 1.52 -4.33 8.90
CA VAL A 54 1.15 -3.25 9.83
C VAL A 54 1.72 -1.94 9.30
N VAL A 55 0.85 -0.97 9.03
CA VAL A 55 1.23 0.38 8.63
C VAL A 55 1.77 1.11 9.87
N GLN A 56 3.09 1.27 9.93
CA GLN A 56 3.70 2.05 11.02
C GLN A 56 3.45 3.53 10.80
N GLY A 57 2.61 4.12 11.64
CA GLY A 57 2.29 5.54 11.60
C GLY A 57 3.55 6.40 11.61
N ASN A 58 3.75 7.20 10.56
CA ASN A 58 4.77 8.22 10.50
C ASN A 58 4.25 9.45 9.74
N PRO A 59 4.87 10.64 9.85
CA PRO A 59 4.37 11.86 9.21
C PRO A 59 4.19 11.76 7.68
N ARG A 60 4.99 10.92 7.00
CA ARG A 60 4.85 10.68 5.55
C ARG A 60 3.61 9.83 5.24
N VAL A 61 3.34 8.80 6.04
CA VAL A 61 2.14 7.96 5.93
C VAL A 61 0.88 8.81 6.16
N TYR A 62 0.89 9.68 7.17
CA TYR A 62 -0.24 10.58 7.43
C TYR A 62 -0.48 11.56 6.28
N LYS A 63 0.58 12.11 5.69
CA LYS A 63 0.49 12.99 4.52
C LYS A 63 -0.05 12.24 3.29
N ALA A 64 0.38 11.00 3.08
CA ALA A 64 -0.10 10.17 1.98
C ALA A 64 -1.59 9.83 2.13
N LEU A 65 -2.00 9.34 3.32
CA LEU A 65 -3.40 9.06 3.65
C LEU A 65 -4.30 10.28 3.43
N ARG A 66 -3.87 11.46 3.93
CA ARG A 66 -4.63 12.70 3.75
C ARG A 66 -4.79 13.07 2.27
N ASN A 67 -3.75 12.88 1.46
CA ASN A 67 -3.81 13.18 0.04
C ASN A 67 -4.74 12.21 -0.71
N GLU A 68 -4.70 10.91 -0.37
CA GLU A 68 -5.62 9.93 -0.97
C GLU A 68 -7.08 10.19 -0.54
N LEU A 69 -7.32 10.53 0.73
CA LEU A 69 -8.64 10.93 1.21
C LEU A 69 -9.17 12.17 0.48
N ALA A 70 -8.30 13.13 0.14
CA ALA A 70 -8.70 14.30 -0.63
C ALA A 70 -9.08 13.94 -2.07
N ALA A 71 -8.36 13.02 -2.71
CA ALA A 71 -8.70 12.53 -4.06
C ALA A 71 -10.03 11.76 -4.07
N VAL A 72 -10.25 10.91 -3.07
CA VAL A 72 -11.55 10.22 -2.88
C VAL A 72 -12.68 11.23 -2.69
N LEU A 73 -12.47 12.27 -1.89
CA LEU A 73 -13.47 13.32 -1.68
C LEU A 73 -13.80 14.04 -2.98
N GLU A 74 -12.80 14.39 -3.79
CA GLU A 74 -12.99 15.05 -5.08
C GLU A 74 -13.81 14.19 -6.04
N GLU A 75 -13.56 12.87 -6.10
CA GLU A 75 -14.36 11.97 -6.93
C GLU A 75 -15.78 11.78 -6.39
N LEU A 76 -15.97 11.74 -5.06
CA LEU A 76 -17.31 11.69 -4.47
C LEU A 76 -18.10 12.99 -4.71
N GLU A 77 -17.46 14.15 -4.65
CA GLU A 77 -18.07 15.45 -4.97
C GLU A 77 -18.44 15.56 -6.46
N ARG A 78 -17.69 14.89 -7.35
CA ARG A 78 -17.99 14.82 -8.79
C ARG A 78 -19.19 13.91 -9.10
N ILE A 79 -19.50 12.94 -8.23
CA ILE A 79 -20.66 12.07 -8.40
C ILE A 79 -21.94 12.87 -8.09
N GLU A 80 -22.67 13.27 -9.13
CA GLU A 80 -24.03 13.79 -8.98
C GLU A 80 -24.97 12.72 -8.40
N ALA A 81 -26.00 13.17 -7.66
CA ALA A 81 -27.00 12.34 -6.99
C ALA A 81 -27.78 11.44 -7.97
N GLY A 82 -27.17 10.34 -8.42
CA GLY A 82 -27.74 9.44 -9.42
C GLY A 82 -26.74 8.57 -10.15
N ASN A 83 -25.46 8.96 -10.24
CA ASN A 83 -24.41 8.07 -10.75
C ASN A 83 -23.91 7.18 -9.62
N GLY A 84 -23.85 5.86 -9.88
CA GLY A 84 -23.29 4.91 -8.93
C GLY A 84 -21.81 5.23 -8.63
N VAL A 85 -21.38 4.87 -7.43
CA VAL A 85 -19.95 4.92 -7.05
C VAL A 85 -19.23 3.85 -7.85
N ASP A 86 -18.16 4.25 -8.54
CA ASP A 86 -17.31 3.32 -9.31
C ASP A 86 -16.65 2.26 -8.41
N GLY A 87 -16.45 1.06 -8.95
CA GLY A 87 -15.90 -0.08 -8.22
C GLY A 87 -14.48 0.16 -7.72
N GLU A 88 -13.63 0.82 -8.53
CA GLU A 88 -12.25 1.13 -8.16
C GLU A 88 -12.19 2.17 -7.03
N LEU A 89 -13.10 3.14 -7.03
CA LEU A 89 -13.24 4.10 -5.94
C LEU A 89 -13.64 3.40 -4.63
N LEU A 90 -14.56 2.44 -4.71
CA LEU A 90 -14.98 1.60 -3.60
C LEU A 90 -13.82 0.76 -3.03
N ASP A 91 -12.99 0.17 -3.87
CA ASP A 91 -11.83 -0.61 -3.45
C ASP A 91 -10.75 0.28 -2.82
N THR A 92 -10.56 1.49 -3.34
CA THR A 92 -9.67 2.49 -2.75
C THR A 92 -10.15 2.91 -1.35
N ILE A 93 -11.44 3.18 -1.18
CA ILE A 93 -12.04 3.49 0.13
C ILE A 93 -11.84 2.32 1.12
N ARG A 94 -12.05 1.08 0.69
CA ARG A 94 -11.84 -0.12 1.52
C ARG A 94 -10.39 -0.28 1.96
N LEU A 95 -9.44 -0.03 1.05
CA LEU A 95 -8.01 -0.07 1.36
C LEU A 95 -7.63 1.00 2.40
N ILE A 96 -8.13 2.23 2.25
CA ILE A 96 -7.90 3.31 3.21
C ILE A 96 -8.49 2.94 4.59
N ALA A 97 -9.71 2.41 4.62
CA ALA A 97 -10.36 1.98 5.86
C ALA A 97 -9.56 0.88 6.60
N ALA A 98 -9.09 -0.13 5.87
CA ALA A 98 -8.27 -1.20 6.44
C ALA A 98 -6.93 -0.68 7.00
N ILE A 99 -6.32 0.31 6.33
CA ILE A 99 -5.10 0.97 6.82
C ILE A 99 -5.38 1.78 8.09
N MET A 100 -6.47 2.55 8.13
CA MET A 100 -6.85 3.35 9.30
C MET A 100 -7.21 2.50 10.51
N ASP A 101 -7.86 1.35 10.31
CA ASP A 101 -8.18 0.41 11.38
C ASP A 101 -6.91 -0.18 11.99
N GLY A 102 -5.94 -0.58 11.15
CA GLY A 102 -4.62 -1.03 11.58
C GLY A 102 -3.72 0.04 12.20
N MET A 103 -4.13 1.32 12.22
CA MET A 103 -3.44 2.40 12.94
C MET A 103 -3.97 2.63 14.36
N ARG A 104 -5.11 2.03 14.76
CA ARG A 104 -5.70 2.23 16.10
C ARG A 104 -5.18 1.26 17.17
N GLU A 105 -4.33 0.31 16.81
CA GLU A 105 -3.69 -0.61 17.76
C GLU A 105 -2.25 -0.19 18.06
N ASP A 106 -2.11 0.78 18.97
CA ASP A 106 -1.03 0.93 19.98
C ASP A 106 -1.35 2.12 20.93
#